data_AF-A0A1H6RWV4-F1
#
_entry.id   AF-A0A1H6RWV4-F1
#
_cell.length_a   1.000
_cell.length_b   1.000
_cell.length_c   1.000
_cell.angle_alpha   90.00
_cell.angle_beta   90.00
_cell.angle_gamma   90.00
#
_symmetry.space_group_name_H-M   'P 1'
#
loop_
_entity.id
_entity.type
_entity.pdbx_description
1 polymer ?
#
loop_
_entity_poly.entity_id
_entity_poly.type
_entity_poly.pdbx_seq_one_letter_code
_entity_poly.pdbx_strand_id
1 'polypeptide(L)'
;MEYIQWLEKQEYESSLKNMAKDIQMDYSFPHGKGFDEMLEYFKQSDVDPRIIYLFTWSYSVYLVELRKRVEQLEEEFIREIEEN
;
A
#
# COMPACT_ATOMS: atom_id res chain seq x y z
N MET A 1 -6.34 -0.62 -6.92
CA MET A 1 -5.48 -1.65 -6.30
C MET A 1 -5.23 -1.18 -4.89
N GLU A 2 -5.52 -2.00 -3.89
CA GLU A 2 -5.33 -1.63 -2.49
C GLU A 2 -3.88 -1.83 -2.04
N TYR A 3 -3.49 -1.21 -0.93
CA TYR A 3 -2.12 -1.27 -0.40
C TYR A 3 -1.66 -2.72 -0.12
N ILE A 4 -2.51 -3.56 0.49
CA ILE A 4 -2.17 -4.95 0.80
C ILE A 4 -1.92 -5.76 -0.49
N GLN A 5 -2.78 -5.58 -1.50
CA GLN A 5 -2.60 -6.19 -2.82
C GLN A 5 -1.33 -5.69 -3.52
N TRP A 6 -0.93 -4.45 -3.28
CA TRP A 6 0.34 -3.91 -3.77
C TRP A 6 1.53 -4.56 -3.08
N LEU A 7 1.48 -4.79 -1.76
CA LEU A 7 2.54 -5.48 -1.03
C LEU A 7 2.76 -6.93 -1.52
N GLU A 8 1.68 -7.64 -1.86
CA GLU A 8 1.73 -9.03 -2.35
C GLU A 8 2.51 -9.16 -3.67
N LYS A 9 2.49 -8.09 -4.48
CA LYS A 9 3.13 -8.03 -5.80
C LYS A 9 4.61 -7.67 -5.75
N GLN A 10 5.15 -7.35 -4.58
CA GLN A 10 6.57 -7.08 -4.41
C GLN A 10 7.41 -8.33 -4.64
N GLU A 11 8.71 -8.14 -4.89
CA GLU A 11 9.64 -9.22 -5.22
C GLU A 11 9.62 -10.35 -4.17
N TYR A 12 9.84 -11.58 -4.66
CA TYR A 12 9.89 -12.78 -3.82
C TYR A 12 10.98 -12.64 -2.76
N GLU A 13 10.68 -13.04 -1.50
CA GLU A 13 11.57 -12.89 -0.32
C GLU A 13 11.85 -11.45 0.16
N SER A 14 11.18 -10.42 -0.37
CA SER A 14 11.27 -9.07 0.18
C SER A 14 10.62 -8.93 1.56
N SER A 15 11.15 -8.05 2.42
CA SER A 15 10.54 -7.70 3.71
C SER A 15 9.09 -7.20 3.55
N LEU A 16 8.76 -6.58 2.41
CA LEU A 16 7.41 -6.12 2.08
C LEU A 16 6.45 -7.29 1.87
N LYS A 17 6.90 -8.34 1.17
CA LYS A 17 6.08 -9.54 0.94
C LYS A 17 5.87 -10.34 2.21
N ASN A 18 6.87 -10.38 3.10
CA ASN A 18 6.73 -11.00 4.42
C ASN A 18 5.72 -10.22 5.27
N MET A 19 5.84 -8.89 5.31
CA MET A 19 4.86 -8.03 5.98
C MET A 19 3.44 -8.22 5.42
N ALA A 20 3.28 -8.41 4.11
CA ALA A 20 1.99 -8.74 3.50
C ALA A 20 1.40 -10.04 4.07
N LYS A 21 2.20 -11.10 4.17
CA LYS A 21 1.77 -12.40 4.71
C LYS A 21 1.40 -12.28 6.19
N ASP A 22 2.22 -11.58 6.96
CA ASP A 22 1.98 -11.38 8.40
C ASP A 22 0.66 -10.64 8.62
N ILE A 23 0.41 -9.56 7.86
CA ILE A 23 -0.85 -8.82 7.88
C ILE A 23 -2.03 -9.71 7.46
N GLN A 24 -1.90 -10.51 6.40
CA GLN A 24 -2.96 -11.40 5.93
C GLN A 24 -3.35 -12.48 6.96
N MET A 25 -2.37 -12.96 7.73
CA MET A 25 -2.60 -13.95 8.79
C MET A 25 -3.18 -13.32 10.06
N ASP A 26 -3.11 -11.99 10.19
CA ASP A 26 -3.63 -11.24 11.31
C ASP A 26 -5.07 -10.77 11.05
N TYR A 27 -6.03 -11.50 11.60
CA TYR A 27 -7.45 -11.16 11.50
C TYR A 27 -7.84 -9.90 12.28
N SER A 28 -7.01 -9.43 13.21
CA SER A 28 -7.26 -8.20 13.96
C SER A 28 -6.76 -6.95 13.23
N PHE A 29 -5.90 -7.13 12.23
CA PHE A 29 -5.44 -6.05 11.39
C PHE A 29 -6.63 -5.37 10.66
N PRO A 30 -6.66 -4.04 10.57
CA PRO A 30 -7.74 -3.29 9.92
C PRO A 30 -7.67 -3.41 8.39
N HIS A 31 -8.09 -4.55 7.84
CA HIS A 31 -8.12 -4.80 6.40
C HIS A 31 -9.05 -3.82 5.66
N GLY A 32 -8.61 -3.32 4.50
CA GLY A 32 -9.40 -2.39 3.68
C GLY A 32 -9.54 -0.97 4.26
N LYS A 33 -8.79 -0.66 5.33
CA LYS A 33 -8.80 0.64 5.99
C LYS A 33 -7.72 1.60 5.46
N GLY A 34 -7.83 2.86 5.84
CA GLY A 34 -6.90 3.91 5.44
C GLY A 34 -5.58 3.87 6.22
N PHE A 35 -4.61 4.67 5.79
CA PHE A 35 -3.29 4.78 6.42
C PHE A 35 -3.36 4.99 7.93
N ASP A 36 -4.18 5.93 8.39
CA ASP A 36 -4.24 6.32 9.81
C ASP A 36 -4.72 5.17 10.69
N GLU A 37 -5.73 4.41 10.24
CA GLU A 37 -6.26 3.25 10.97
C GLU A 37 -5.23 2.12 11.06
N MET A 38 -4.51 1.84 9.96
CA MET A 38 -3.43 0.85 9.94
C MET A 38 -2.21 1.29 10.76
N LEU A 39 -1.85 2.58 10.73
CA LEU A 39 -0.76 3.13 11.52
C LEU A 39 -1.08 3.05 13.02
N GLU A 40 -2.31 3.39 13.39
CA GLU A 40 -2.76 3.33 14.78
C GLU A 40 -2.74 1.89 15.29
N TYR A 41 -3.16 0.91 14.48
CA TYR A 41 -2.99 -0.50 14.80
C TYR A 41 -1.54 -0.84 15.15
N PHE A 42 -0.57 -0.49 14.28
CA PHE A 42 0.84 -0.78 14.56
C PHE A 42 1.39 -0.05 15.78
N LYS A 43 0.90 1.14 16.13
CA LYS A 43 1.31 1.87 17.34
C LYS A 43 0.77 1.22 18.62
N GLN A 44 -0.39 0.57 18.54
CA GLN A 44 -1.03 -0.11 19.66
C GLN A 44 -0.55 -1.55 19.82
N SER A 45 -0.05 -2.16 18.73
CA SER A 45 0.55 -3.48 18.74
C SER A 45 2.00 -3.46 19.27
N ASP A 46 2.39 -4.50 20.00
CA ASP A 46 3.78 -4.70 20.47
C ASP A 46 4.68 -5.19 19.32
N VAL A 47 4.84 -4.35 18.29
CA VAL A 47 5.67 -4.64 17.11
C VAL A 47 6.99 -3.89 17.15
N ASP A 48 8.02 -4.47 16.52
CA ASP A 48 9.31 -3.81 16.37
C ASP A 48 9.14 -2.47 15.61
N PRO A 49 9.72 -1.34 16.10
CA PRO A 49 9.63 -0.05 15.42
C PRO A 49 10.08 -0.06 13.95
N ARG A 50 10.93 -1.01 13.55
CA ARG A 50 11.34 -1.22 12.15
C ARG A 50 10.18 -1.63 11.26
N ILE A 51 9.17 -2.33 11.79
CA ILE A 51 7.94 -2.67 11.06
C ILE A 51 7.11 -1.41 10.81
N ILE A 52 6.99 -0.53 11.80
CA ILE A 52 6.30 0.76 11.66
C ILE A 52 7.00 1.60 10.58
N TYR A 53 8.33 1.66 10.60
CA TYR A 53 9.12 2.33 9.57
C TYR A 53 8.91 1.71 8.19
N LEU A 54 8.96 0.37 8.08
CA LEU A 54 8.75 -0.34 6.81
C LEU A 54 7.34 -0.10 6.26
N PHE A 55 6.32 -0.14 7.11
CA PHE A 55 4.93 0.16 6.76
C PHE A 55 4.80 1.60 6.24
N THR A 56 5.22 2.59 7.02
CA THR A 56 5.08 4.01 6.65
C THR A 56 5.83 4.37 5.36
N TRP A 57 7.06 3.87 5.21
CA TRP A 57 7.85 4.06 3.99
C TRP A 57 7.18 3.39 2.78
N SER A 58 6.80 2.12 2.88
CA SER A 58 6.21 1.39 1.75
C SER A 58 4.82 1.92 1.37
N TYR A 59 4.03 2.39 2.32
CA TYR A 59 2.77 3.06 2.05
C TYR A 59 2.99 4.35 1.26
N SER A 60 4.04 5.11 1.58
CA SER A 60 4.41 6.32 0.83
C SER A 60 4.79 5.98 -0.61
N VAL A 61 5.56 4.90 -0.83
CA VAL A 61 5.90 4.42 -2.18
C VAL A 61 4.64 4.04 -2.96
N TYR A 62 3.73 3.27 -2.34
CA TYR A 62 2.44 2.91 -2.93
C TYR A 62 1.62 4.14 -3.35
N LEU A 63 1.55 5.19 -2.52
CA LEU A 63 0.82 6.41 -2.86
C LEU A 63 1.43 7.14 -4.06
N VAL A 64 2.77 7.17 -4.16
CA VAL A 64 3.47 7.77 -5.30
C VAL A 64 3.17 6.99 -6.60
N GLU A 65 3.18 5.66 -6.54
CA GLU A 65 2.82 4.83 -7.70
C GLU A 65 1.35 5.01 -8.10
N LEU A 66 0.44 5.07 -7.12
CA LEU A 66 -0.97 5.31 -7.36
C LEU A 66 -1.19 6.66 -8.05
N ARG A 67 -0.49 7.72 -7.59
CA ARG A 67 -0.56 9.05 -8.19
C ARG A 67 -0.14 9.05 -9.65
N LYS A 68 1.00 8.43 -9.97
CA LYS A 68 1.48 8.30 -11.36
C LYS A 68 0.46 7.58 -12.25
N ARG A 69 -0.19 6.54 -11.73
CA ARG A 69 -1.21 5.80 -12.48
C ARG A 69 -2.47 6.65 -12.73
N VAL A 70 -2.87 7.48 -11.76
CA VAL A 70 -3.97 8.44 -11.96
C VAL A 70 -3.61 9.44 -13.06
N GLU A 71 -2.41 10.01 -13.01
CA GLU A 71 -1.93 10.95 -14.04
C GLU A 71 -1.93 10.31 -15.45
N GLN A 72 -1.49 9.06 -15.57
CA GLN A 72 -1.56 8.32 -16.84
C GLN A 72 -3.00 8.13 -17.34
N LEU A 73 -3.94 7.78 -16.45
CA LEU A 73 -5.34 7.62 -16.81
C LEU A 73 -5.99 8.96 -17.19
N GLU A 74 -5.60 10.06 -16.54
CA GLU A 74 -6.05 11.41 -16.90
C GLU A 74 -5.53 11.80 -18.29
N GLU A 75 -4.26 11.52 -18.60
CA GLU A 75 -3.68 11.76 -19.93
C GLU A 75 -4.35 10.93 -21.03
N GLU A 76 -4.64 9.65 -20.77
CA GLU A 76 -5.37 8.78 -21.68
C GLU A 76 -6.79 9.31 -21.94
N PHE A 77 -7.49 9.72 -20.88
CA PHE A 77 -8.84 10.26 -20.99
C PHE A 77 -8.89 11.57 -21.78
N ILE A 78 -7.95 12.49 -21.57
CA ILE A 78 -7.86 13.73 -22.33
C ILE A 78 -7.64 13.44 -23.82
N ARG A 79 -6.74 12.50 -24.14
CA ARG A 79 -6.48 12.10 -25.53
C ARG A 79 -7.74 11.54 -26.21
N GLU A 80 -8.49 10.69 -25.52
CA GLU A 80 -9.74 10.14 -26.05
C GLU A 80 -10.81 11.22 -26.33
N ILE A 81 -10.83 12.31 -25.56
CA ILE A 81 -11.72 13.46 -25.82
C ILE A 81 -11.24 14.25 -27.05
N GLU A 82 -9.93 14.46 -27.20
CA GLU A 82 -9.36 15.26 -28.29
C GLU A 82 -9.38 14.53 -29.65
N GLU A 83 -9.30 13.20 -29.64
CA GLU A 83 -9.31 12.36 -30.85
C GLU A 83 -10.72 11.99 -31.36
N ASN A 84 -11.79 12.33 -30.63
CA ASN A 84 -13.20 12.14 -31.00
C ASN A 84 -13.91 13.46 -31.33
#